data_AF-R1FV08-F1
#
_entry.id   AF-R1FV08-F1
#
_cell.length_a   1.000
_cell.length_b   1.000
_cell.length_c   1.000
_cell.angle_alpha   90.00
_cell.angle_beta   90.00
_cell.angle_gamma   90.00
#
_symmetry.space_group_name_H-M   'P 1'
#
loop_
_entity.id
_entity.type
_entity.pdbx_description
1 polymer ?
#
loop_
_entity_poly.entity_id
_entity_poly.type
_entity_poly.pdbx_seq_one_letter_code
_entity_poly.pdbx_strand_id
1 'polypeptide(L)'
;MIGQRLYTGRIAVAQAALSYRRKLFEDTKAYADAKPIPSFSGAPLTLSSIPQLASLFEEAEATAGALEKYVASCEEELTPLLRNGGVPPDDLAHRIATAKVKAVEASIDLCWRLKQEVGSYALMGDSGFGSMDFLQCCKFAEGDSRVLMLKMARDRLRRYAKEAKSGAPLPAGEEEEAALCEALAAAVGTAKGDKALEAAAWDREWRGVYALAESIMRRTLEPHGR
;
A
#
# COMPACT_ATOMS: atom_id res chain seq x y z
N MET A 1 9.72 -24.39 0.33
CA MET A 1 9.93 -23.55 1.53
C MET A 1 10.44 -22.11 1.24
N ILE A 2 10.58 -21.68 -0.03
CA ILE A 2 10.94 -20.28 -0.36
C ILE A 2 9.70 -19.37 -0.35
N GLY A 3 8.56 -19.86 -0.87
CA GLY A 3 7.30 -19.09 -0.90
C GLY A 3 6.78 -18.66 0.47
N GLN A 4 6.90 -19.52 1.50
CA GLN A 4 6.48 -19.19 2.87
C GLN A 4 7.30 -18.05 3.49
N ARG A 5 8.60 -17.94 3.17
CA ARG A 5 9.47 -16.86 3.68
C ARG A 5 9.11 -15.50 3.11
N LEU A 6 8.65 -15.45 1.85
CA LEU A 6 8.24 -14.22 1.18
C LEU A 6 6.97 -13.62 1.80
N TYR A 7 6.02 -14.46 2.25
CA TYR A 7 4.77 -13.98 2.85
C TYR A 7 4.99 -13.38 4.23
N THR A 8 5.77 -14.05 5.08
CA THR A 8 6.18 -13.52 6.40
C THR A 8 7.00 -12.25 6.26
N GLY A 9 7.91 -12.20 5.28
CA GLY A 9 8.72 -11.03 5.00
C GLY A 9 7.88 -9.80 4.65
N ARG A 10 6.87 -9.95 3.80
CA ARG A 10 5.95 -8.85 3.44
C ARG A 10 5.18 -8.28 4.63
N ILE A 11 4.69 -9.14 5.53
CA ILE A 11 4.02 -8.70 6.76
C ILE A 11 5.00 -7.94 7.66
N ALA A 12 6.20 -8.50 7.88
CA ALA A 12 7.22 -7.84 8.70
C ALA A 12 7.62 -6.47 8.12
N VAL A 13 7.79 -6.35 6.80
CA VAL A 13 8.08 -5.08 6.11
C VAL A 13 6.94 -4.08 6.28
N ALA A 14 5.68 -4.52 6.16
CA ALA A 14 4.51 -3.66 6.38
C ALA A 14 4.48 -3.11 7.82
N GLN A 15 4.66 -3.98 8.81
CA GLN A 15 4.71 -3.60 10.23
C GLN A 15 5.88 -2.67 10.53
N ALA A 16 7.03 -2.91 9.94
CA ALA A 16 8.22 -2.09 10.13
C ALA A 16 8.04 -0.67 9.58
N ALA A 17 7.42 -0.52 8.39
CA ALA A 17 7.10 0.78 7.83
C ALA A 17 6.09 1.57 8.70
N LEU A 18 5.02 0.90 9.17
CA LEU A 18 4.03 1.50 10.06
C LEU A 18 4.64 1.91 11.40
N SER A 19 5.52 1.09 11.96
CA SER A 19 6.22 1.37 13.23
C SER A 19 7.18 2.56 13.10
N TYR A 20 7.95 2.61 12.01
CA TYR A 20 8.82 3.76 11.71
C TYR A 20 8.00 5.05 11.60
N ARG A 21 6.92 5.02 10.81
CA ARG A 21 6.01 6.16 10.64
C ARG A 21 5.45 6.59 12.00
N ARG A 22 4.94 5.67 12.81
CA ARG A 22 4.38 5.95 14.14
C ARG A 22 5.38 6.74 14.98
N LYS A 23 6.60 6.22 15.14
CA LYS A 23 7.64 6.87 15.95
C LYS A 23 7.96 8.28 15.46
N LEU A 24 8.13 8.45 14.14
CA LEU A 24 8.41 9.76 13.55
C LEU A 24 7.28 10.76 13.80
N PHE A 25 6.03 10.34 13.65
CA PHE A 25 4.86 11.17 13.92
C PHE A 25 4.71 11.52 15.40
N GLU A 26 4.94 10.58 16.31
CA GLU A 26 4.90 10.80 17.77
C GLU A 26 5.94 11.85 18.20
N ASP A 27 7.20 11.68 17.78
CA ASP A 27 8.28 12.62 18.11
C ASP A 27 8.01 14.01 17.53
N THR A 28 7.57 14.06 16.28
CA THR A 28 7.26 15.31 15.60
C THR A 28 6.05 16.00 16.21
N LYS A 29 5.04 15.25 16.65
CA LYS A 29 3.88 15.81 17.35
C LYS A 29 4.28 16.42 18.69
N ALA A 30 5.12 15.72 19.46
CA ALA A 30 5.65 16.24 20.72
C ALA A 30 6.45 17.54 20.51
N TYR A 31 7.28 17.60 19.46
CA TYR A 31 7.96 18.84 19.06
C TYR A 31 6.97 19.94 18.70
N ALA A 32 5.99 19.64 17.83
CA ALA A 32 5.04 20.60 17.31
C ALA A 32 4.11 21.17 18.40
N ASP A 33 3.77 20.36 19.40
CA ASP A 33 3.00 20.79 20.59
C ASP A 33 3.81 21.70 21.51
N ALA A 34 5.13 21.51 21.58
CA ALA A 34 6.01 22.33 22.41
C ALA A 34 6.45 23.64 21.73
N LYS A 35 6.33 23.75 20.40
CA LYS A 35 6.85 24.87 19.61
C LYS A 35 5.83 26.02 19.52
N PRO A 36 6.06 27.17 20.18
CA PRO A 36 5.16 28.33 20.05
C PRO A 36 5.32 28.98 18.68
N ILE A 37 4.21 29.50 18.15
CA ILE A 37 4.17 30.24 16.88
C ILE A 37 3.44 31.58 17.05
N PRO A 38 3.69 32.56 16.16
CA PRO A 38 2.91 33.79 16.14
C PRO A 38 1.42 33.52 15.94
N SER A 39 0.56 34.22 16.67
CA SER A 39 -0.89 34.14 16.51
C SER A 39 -1.47 35.50 16.15
N PHE A 40 -2.49 35.50 15.30
CA PHE A 40 -3.19 36.72 14.91
C PHE A 40 -3.99 37.32 16.08
N SER A 41 -4.59 36.47 16.92
CA SER A 41 -5.44 36.88 18.05
C SER A 41 -4.67 37.22 19.33
N GLY A 42 -3.35 37.01 19.36
CA GLY A 42 -2.54 37.12 20.58
C GLY A 42 -2.69 35.94 21.54
N ALA A 43 -3.58 34.98 21.26
CA ALA A 43 -3.70 33.75 22.04
C ALA A 43 -2.47 32.84 21.80
N PRO A 44 -2.00 32.09 22.81
CA PRO A 44 -0.92 31.12 22.61
C PRO A 44 -1.32 30.08 21.56
N LEU A 45 -0.52 29.94 20.50
CA LEU A 45 -0.65 28.89 19.49
C LEU A 45 0.65 28.11 19.40
N THR A 46 0.53 26.82 19.09
CA THR A 46 1.64 25.90 18.87
C THR A 46 1.72 25.54 17.40
N LEU A 47 2.86 25.03 16.94
CA LEU A 47 3.02 24.59 15.55
C LEU A 47 1.96 23.55 15.16
N SER A 48 1.62 22.64 16.07
CA SER A 48 0.59 21.62 15.87
C SER A 48 -0.84 22.17 15.69
N SER A 49 -1.09 23.43 16.07
CA SER A 49 -2.41 24.07 15.90
C SER A 49 -2.65 24.61 14.49
N ILE A 50 -1.64 24.62 13.63
CA ILE A 50 -1.76 25.10 12.26
C ILE A 50 -2.66 24.12 11.46
N PRO A 51 -3.68 24.60 10.72
CA PRO A 51 -4.69 23.75 10.11
C PRO A 51 -4.15 22.61 9.24
N GLN A 52 -3.17 22.88 8.37
CA GLN A 52 -2.63 21.83 7.50
C GLN A 52 -1.85 20.75 8.26
N LEU A 53 -1.14 21.11 9.33
CA LEU A 53 -0.39 20.14 10.14
C LEU A 53 -1.32 19.34 11.05
N ALA A 54 -2.32 19.99 11.64
CA ALA A 54 -3.37 19.32 12.41
C ALA A 54 -4.11 18.29 11.54
N SER A 55 -4.54 18.69 10.34
CA SER A 55 -5.19 17.80 9.38
C SER A 55 -4.29 16.62 8.97
N LEU A 56 -2.98 16.85 8.78
CA LEU A 56 -2.03 15.78 8.46
C LEU A 56 -1.89 14.77 9.60
N PHE A 57 -1.87 15.22 10.87
CA PHE A 57 -1.84 14.30 12.02
C PHE A 57 -3.10 13.42 12.08
N GLU A 58 -4.28 14.01 11.88
CA GLU A 58 -5.55 13.29 11.87
C GLU A 58 -5.62 12.26 10.73
N GLU A 59 -5.25 12.67 9.51
CA GLU A 59 -5.19 11.79 8.34
C GLU A 59 -4.22 10.62 8.57
N ALA A 60 -3.03 10.92 9.12
CA ALA A 60 -2.01 9.91 9.36
C ALA A 60 -2.46 8.87 10.40
N GLU A 61 -3.14 9.29 11.46
CA GLU A 61 -3.65 8.40 12.50
C GLU A 61 -4.77 7.51 11.94
N ALA A 62 -5.74 8.09 11.23
CA ALA A 62 -6.82 7.33 10.60
C ALA A 62 -6.30 6.30 9.58
N THR A 63 -5.38 6.74 8.71
CA THR A 63 -4.77 5.89 7.68
C THR A 63 -3.98 4.75 8.30
N ALA A 64 -3.13 5.05 9.29
CA ALA A 64 -2.33 4.03 9.96
C ALA A 64 -3.18 3.05 10.76
N GLY A 65 -4.19 3.52 11.49
CA GLY A 65 -5.09 2.66 12.24
C GLY A 65 -5.85 1.67 11.34
N ALA A 66 -6.26 2.09 10.14
CA ALA A 66 -6.87 1.19 9.16
C ALA A 66 -5.87 0.15 8.62
N LEU A 67 -4.65 0.58 8.26
CA LEU A 67 -3.62 -0.29 7.71
C LEU A 67 -3.07 -1.28 8.75
N GLU A 68 -2.91 -0.87 10.01
CA GLU A 68 -2.47 -1.74 11.11
C GLU A 68 -3.48 -2.86 11.36
N LYS A 69 -4.78 -2.55 11.39
CA LYS A 69 -5.85 -3.55 11.47
C LYS A 69 -5.82 -4.51 10.28
N TYR A 70 -5.62 -3.99 9.08
CA TYR A 70 -5.56 -4.79 7.87
C TYR A 70 -4.36 -5.75 7.87
N VAL A 71 -3.17 -5.26 8.21
CA VAL A 71 -1.95 -6.06 8.33
C VAL A 71 -2.11 -7.14 9.40
N ALA A 72 -2.68 -6.80 10.56
CA ALA A 72 -2.96 -7.76 11.63
C ALA A 72 -3.90 -8.88 11.16
N SER A 73 -4.98 -8.55 10.43
CA SER A 73 -5.88 -9.56 9.88
C SER A 73 -5.19 -10.55 8.94
N CYS A 74 -4.24 -10.06 8.12
CA CYS A 74 -3.46 -10.90 7.22
C CYS A 74 -2.50 -11.82 8.01
N GLU A 75 -1.89 -11.31 9.08
CA GLU A 75 -1.01 -12.09 9.97
C GLU A 75 -1.78 -13.18 10.73
N GLU A 76 -2.96 -12.86 11.24
CA GLU A 76 -3.85 -13.81 11.94
C GLU A 76 -4.22 -14.99 11.04
N GLU A 77 -4.57 -14.74 9.77
CA GLU A 77 -4.89 -15.78 8.80
C GLU A 77 -3.65 -16.55 8.31
N LEU A 78 -2.50 -15.90 8.19
CA LEU A 78 -1.25 -16.52 7.75
C LEU A 78 -0.64 -17.45 8.82
N THR A 79 -0.73 -17.07 10.09
CA THR A 79 -0.12 -17.78 11.23
C THR A 79 -0.43 -19.28 11.29
N PRO A 80 -1.70 -19.74 11.26
CA PRO A 80 -2.00 -21.17 11.31
C PRO A 80 -1.49 -21.93 10.08
N LEU A 81 -1.46 -21.29 8.91
CA LEU A 81 -0.90 -21.89 7.69
C LEU A 81 0.60 -22.14 7.85
N LEU A 82 1.34 -21.19 8.41
CA LEU A 82 2.78 -21.36 8.65
C LEU A 82 3.07 -22.48 9.65
N ARG A 83 2.30 -22.55 10.74
CA ARG A 83 2.46 -23.61 11.76
C ARG A 83 2.23 -25.00 11.19
N ASN A 84 1.30 -25.13 10.25
CA ASN A 84 0.90 -26.41 9.66
C ASN A 84 1.57 -26.71 8.31
N GLY A 85 2.53 -25.87 7.86
CA GLY A 85 3.16 -26.02 6.56
C GLY A 85 2.25 -25.76 5.36
N GLY A 86 1.09 -25.13 5.57
CA GLY A 86 0.14 -24.74 4.55
C GLY A 86 0.67 -23.67 3.59
N VAL A 87 0.04 -23.60 2.42
CA VAL A 87 0.30 -22.56 1.41
C VAL A 87 -0.87 -21.59 1.43
N PRO A 88 -0.62 -20.27 1.55
CA PRO A 88 -1.67 -19.26 1.43
C PRO A 88 -2.46 -19.40 0.12
N PRO A 89 -3.80 -19.36 0.17
CA PRO A 89 -4.60 -19.27 -1.05
C PRO A 89 -4.31 -17.96 -1.78
N ASP A 90 -4.66 -17.90 -3.07
CA ASP A 90 -4.36 -16.74 -3.94
C ASP A 90 -4.91 -15.42 -3.36
N ASP A 91 -6.11 -15.45 -2.77
CA ASP A 91 -6.71 -14.28 -2.12
C ASP A 91 -5.85 -13.75 -0.96
N LEU A 92 -5.47 -14.63 -0.02
CA LEU A 92 -4.59 -14.24 1.09
C LEU A 92 -3.22 -13.77 0.59
N ALA A 93 -2.68 -14.37 -0.47
CA ALA A 93 -1.43 -13.92 -1.07
C ALA A 93 -1.53 -12.50 -1.67
N HIS A 94 -2.66 -12.15 -2.30
CA HIS A 94 -2.95 -10.79 -2.79
C HIS A 94 -3.18 -9.81 -1.64
N ARG A 95 -3.87 -10.22 -0.58
CA ARG A 95 -4.04 -9.39 0.64
C ARG A 95 -2.71 -9.08 1.33
N ILE A 96 -1.82 -10.06 1.45
CA ILE A 96 -0.47 -9.86 2.00
C ILE A 96 0.37 -8.92 1.11
N ALA A 97 0.25 -9.03 -0.21
CA ALA A 97 0.90 -8.08 -1.13
C ALA A 97 0.33 -6.65 -0.96
N THR A 98 -1.00 -6.53 -0.84
CA THR A 98 -1.71 -5.27 -0.58
C THR A 98 -1.24 -4.65 0.73
N ALA A 99 -1.19 -5.44 1.80
CA ALA A 99 -0.74 -5.02 3.13
C ALA A 99 0.65 -4.38 3.05
N LYS A 100 1.60 -5.04 2.38
CA LYS A 100 2.94 -4.51 2.18
C LYS A 100 2.93 -3.22 1.36
N VAL A 101 2.29 -3.22 0.19
CA VAL A 101 2.31 -2.05 -0.70
C VAL A 101 1.68 -0.84 0.00
N LYS A 102 0.49 -1.01 0.57
CA LYS A 102 -0.27 0.09 1.15
C LYS A 102 0.35 0.62 2.43
N ALA A 103 0.83 -0.23 3.32
CA ALA A 103 1.57 0.19 4.52
C ALA A 103 2.81 1.01 4.17
N VAL A 104 3.60 0.54 3.19
CA VAL A 104 4.86 1.19 2.81
C VAL A 104 4.62 2.49 2.05
N GLU A 105 3.79 2.49 1.01
CA GLU A 105 3.55 3.69 0.20
C GLU A 105 2.87 4.80 1.04
N ALA A 106 1.90 4.46 1.90
CA ALA A 106 1.29 5.43 2.80
C ALA A 106 2.30 5.98 3.82
N SER A 107 3.17 5.13 4.37
CA SER A 107 4.22 5.58 5.29
C SER A 107 5.21 6.52 4.61
N ILE A 108 5.61 6.25 3.36
CA ILE A 108 6.47 7.12 2.57
C ILE A 108 5.80 8.48 2.35
N ASP A 109 4.56 8.49 1.85
CA ASP A 109 3.81 9.71 1.54
C ASP A 109 3.62 10.58 2.79
N LEU A 110 3.09 10.00 3.86
CA LEU A 110 2.80 10.71 5.10
C LEU A 110 4.06 11.26 5.76
N CYS A 111 5.14 10.48 5.83
CA CYS A 111 6.40 10.94 6.40
C CYS A 111 7.04 12.04 5.54
N TRP A 112 6.92 11.94 4.21
CA TRP A 112 7.41 12.98 3.30
C TRP A 112 6.65 14.28 3.45
N ARG A 113 5.31 14.22 3.49
CA ARG A 113 4.46 15.39 3.74
C ARG A 113 4.78 16.02 5.08
N LEU A 114 4.89 15.21 6.15
CA LEU A 114 5.24 15.70 7.48
C LEU A 114 6.60 16.43 7.48
N LYS A 115 7.58 15.92 6.73
CA LYS A 115 8.90 16.56 6.57
C LYS A 115 8.80 17.98 6.00
N GLN A 116 7.84 18.23 5.10
CA GLN A 116 7.63 19.56 4.52
C GLN A 116 6.97 20.54 5.48
N GLU A 117 6.18 20.05 6.44
CA GLU A 117 5.35 20.90 7.32
C GLU A 117 6.06 21.39 8.60
N VAL A 118 7.20 20.79 8.98
CA VAL A 118 7.86 21.06 10.27
C VAL A 118 9.14 21.90 10.16
N GLY A 119 9.40 22.46 8.98
CA GLY A 119 10.48 23.42 8.75
C GLY A 119 11.86 22.86 9.11
N SER A 120 12.71 23.68 9.75
CA SER A 120 14.10 23.28 10.07
C SER A 120 14.21 22.11 11.04
N TYR A 121 13.14 21.76 11.78
CA TYR A 121 13.14 20.56 12.64
C TYR A 121 13.44 19.30 11.82
N ALA A 122 12.89 19.21 10.60
CA ALA A 122 13.16 18.11 9.67
C ALA A 122 14.63 17.95 9.27
N LEU A 123 15.47 18.96 9.53
CA LEU A 123 16.90 18.96 9.21
C LEU A 123 17.77 18.69 10.45
N MET A 124 17.18 18.63 11.65
CA MET A 124 17.90 18.31 12.88
C MET A 124 18.26 16.83 12.92
N GLY A 125 19.48 16.51 13.36
CA GLY A 125 20.02 15.15 13.34
C GLY A 125 19.25 14.14 14.20
N ASP A 126 18.53 14.62 15.21
CA ASP A 126 17.74 13.85 16.17
C ASP A 126 16.23 13.85 15.87
N SER A 127 15.79 14.49 14.79
CA SER A 127 14.37 14.56 14.42
C SER A 127 13.80 13.29 13.79
N GLY A 128 14.65 12.30 13.49
CA GLY A 128 14.27 11.05 12.82
C GLY A 128 14.11 11.13 11.29
N PHE A 129 13.93 12.32 10.70
CA PHE A 129 13.77 12.50 9.24
C PHE A 129 15.01 12.11 8.42
N GLY A 130 16.19 12.06 9.04
CA GLY A 130 17.43 11.61 8.40
C GLY A 130 17.45 10.12 8.03
N SER A 131 16.62 9.31 8.69
CA SER A 131 16.56 7.86 8.48
C SER A 131 15.43 7.42 7.54
N MET A 132 14.81 8.36 6.82
CA MET A 132 13.65 8.06 5.98
C MET A 132 13.95 7.05 4.87
N ASP A 133 15.20 6.95 4.40
CA ASP A 133 15.67 5.95 3.42
C ASP A 133 15.34 4.50 3.85
N PHE A 134 15.12 4.27 5.15
CA PHE A 134 14.56 3.01 5.64
C PHE A 134 13.24 2.64 4.95
N LEU A 135 12.34 3.60 4.72
CA LEU A 135 11.06 3.36 4.05
C LEU A 135 11.27 3.02 2.56
N GLN A 136 12.29 3.58 1.91
CA GLN A 136 12.70 3.19 0.56
C GLN A 136 13.22 1.75 0.54
N CYS A 137 14.00 1.34 1.56
CA CYS A 137 14.37 -0.07 1.72
C CYS A 137 13.12 -0.97 1.84
N CYS A 138 12.12 -0.58 2.65
CA CYS A 138 10.84 -1.30 2.75
C CYS A 138 10.09 -1.35 1.40
N LYS A 139 10.21 -0.32 0.56
CA LYS A 139 9.60 -0.30 -0.78
C LYS A 139 10.16 -1.40 -1.65
N PHE A 140 11.45 -1.70 -1.57
CA PHE A 140 12.12 -2.69 -2.42
C PHE A 140 12.16 -4.10 -1.82
N ALA A 141 12.24 -4.20 -0.49
CA ALA A 141 12.34 -5.47 0.20
C ALA A 141 11.09 -6.34 0.00
N GLU A 142 11.29 -7.65 -0.10
CA GLU A 142 10.22 -8.66 -0.19
C GLU A 142 9.27 -8.46 -1.39
N GLY A 143 9.80 -7.79 -2.42
CA GLY A 143 9.14 -7.46 -3.68
C GLY A 143 8.90 -5.95 -3.79
N ASP A 144 9.54 -5.32 -4.78
CA ASP A 144 9.28 -3.92 -5.10
C ASP A 144 7.77 -3.66 -5.28
N SER A 145 7.28 -2.54 -4.73
CA SER A 145 5.84 -2.24 -4.74
C SER A 145 5.23 -2.25 -6.14
N ARG A 146 5.92 -1.67 -7.14
CA ARG A 146 5.43 -1.65 -8.52
C ARG A 146 5.48 -3.05 -9.14
N VAL A 147 6.50 -3.84 -8.84
CA VAL A 147 6.59 -5.24 -9.32
C VAL A 147 5.48 -6.09 -8.73
N LEU A 148 5.13 -5.90 -7.45
CA LEU A 148 4.00 -6.57 -6.82
C LEU A 148 2.67 -6.20 -7.48
N MET A 149 2.46 -4.91 -7.75
CA MET A 149 1.26 -4.44 -8.46
C MET A 149 1.16 -5.05 -9.87
N LEU A 150 2.26 -5.08 -10.64
CA LEU A 150 2.30 -5.73 -11.95
C LEU A 150 1.91 -7.22 -11.85
N LYS A 151 2.43 -7.92 -10.84
CA LYS A 151 2.08 -9.33 -10.59
C LYS A 151 0.58 -9.47 -10.28
N MET A 152 0.02 -8.65 -9.40
CA MET A 152 -1.41 -8.70 -9.02
C MET A 152 -2.30 -8.50 -10.25
N ALA A 153 -2.05 -7.45 -11.04
CA ALA A 153 -2.80 -7.18 -12.26
C ALA A 153 -2.72 -8.35 -13.26
N ARG A 154 -1.52 -8.92 -13.46
CA ARG A 154 -1.33 -10.07 -14.35
C ARG A 154 -2.10 -11.29 -13.87
N ASP A 155 -2.04 -11.58 -12.58
CA ASP A 155 -2.71 -12.74 -11.99
C ASP A 155 -4.24 -12.58 -12.07
N ARG A 156 -4.78 -11.36 -11.87
CA ARG A 156 -6.21 -11.05 -12.06
C ARG A 156 -6.66 -11.16 -13.51
N LEU A 157 -5.89 -10.65 -14.47
CA LEU A 157 -6.21 -10.77 -15.90
C LEU A 157 -6.25 -12.24 -16.35
N ARG A 158 -5.34 -13.08 -15.82
CA ARG A 158 -5.35 -14.53 -16.07
C ARG A 158 -6.58 -15.21 -15.47
N ARG A 159 -7.00 -14.80 -14.27
CA ARG A 159 -8.24 -15.28 -13.65
C ARG A 159 -9.46 -14.88 -14.49
N TYR A 160 -9.53 -13.62 -14.92
CA TYR A 160 -10.59 -13.12 -15.81
C TYR A 160 -10.70 -13.94 -17.11
N ALA A 161 -9.57 -14.22 -17.77
CA ALA A 161 -9.56 -15.02 -18.98
C ALA A 161 -10.04 -16.48 -18.78
N LYS A 162 -9.90 -17.03 -17.55
CA LYS A 162 -10.46 -18.34 -17.20
C LYS A 162 -11.96 -18.25 -16.94
N GLU A 163 -12.39 -17.25 -16.18
CA GLU A 163 -13.80 -16.98 -15.85
C GLU A 163 -14.66 -16.78 -17.11
N ALA A 164 -14.14 -16.00 -18.07
CA ALA A 164 -14.78 -15.76 -19.36
C ALA A 164 -14.95 -17.06 -20.18
N LYS A 165 -13.97 -17.99 -20.11
CA LYS A 165 -14.06 -19.29 -20.81
C LYS A 165 -15.05 -20.25 -20.15
N SER A 166 -15.18 -20.19 -18.82
CA SER A 166 -16.12 -21.03 -18.09
C SER A 166 -17.55 -20.48 -18.05
N GLY A 167 -17.77 -19.26 -18.55
CA GLY A 167 -19.06 -18.57 -18.41
C GLY A 167 -19.42 -18.29 -16.95
N ALA A 168 -18.42 -18.13 -16.08
CA ALA A 168 -18.65 -17.87 -14.67
C ALA A 168 -19.26 -16.47 -14.50
N PRO A 169 -20.26 -16.30 -13.62
CA PRO A 169 -20.80 -14.98 -13.34
C PRO A 169 -19.73 -14.08 -12.72
N LEU A 170 -19.79 -12.79 -13.03
CA LEU A 170 -18.92 -11.80 -12.43
C LEU A 170 -19.18 -11.74 -10.91
N PRO A 171 -18.15 -11.89 -10.06
CA PRO A 171 -18.32 -11.73 -8.62
C PRO A 171 -18.74 -10.30 -8.28
N ALA A 172 -19.66 -10.16 -7.32
CA ALA A 172 -20.09 -8.86 -6.82
C ALA A 172 -18.90 -8.06 -6.26
N GLY A 173 -18.80 -6.78 -6.61
CA GLY A 173 -17.72 -5.90 -6.17
C GLY A 173 -16.44 -5.98 -7.02
N GLU A 174 -16.41 -6.82 -8.07
CA GLU A 174 -15.31 -6.90 -9.04
C GLU A 174 -15.64 -6.20 -10.38
N GLU A 175 -16.66 -5.33 -10.44
CA GLU A 175 -17.12 -4.67 -11.67
C GLU A 175 -16.05 -3.74 -12.27
N GLU A 176 -15.38 -2.93 -11.45
CA GLU A 176 -14.28 -2.08 -11.89
C GLU A 176 -13.09 -2.92 -12.39
N GLU A 177 -12.73 -3.99 -11.65
CA GLU A 177 -11.66 -4.90 -12.04
C GLU A 177 -11.96 -5.58 -13.38
N ALA A 178 -13.21 -5.99 -13.62
CA ALA A 178 -13.61 -6.64 -14.84
C ALA A 178 -13.57 -5.70 -16.05
N ALA A 179 -14.02 -4.45 -15.90
CA ALA A 179 -13.92 -3.45 -16.96
C ALA A 179 -12.45 -3.16 -17.33
N LEU A 180 -11.57 -3.07 -16.33
CA LEU A 180 -10.13 -2.91 -16.55
C LEU A 180 -9.51 -4.16 -17.20
N CYS A 181 -9.93 -5.36 -16.79
CA CYS A 181 -9.49 -6.60 -17.41
C CYS A 181 -9.94 -6.71 -18.86
N GLU A 182 -11.17 -6.32 -19.18
CA GLU A 182 -11.71 -6.33 -20.55
C GLU A 182 -10.90 -5.40 -21.46
N ALA A 183 -10.66 -4.16 -21.02
CA ALA A 183 -9.85 -3.20 -21.76
C ALA A 183 -8.42 -3.71 -21.99
N LEU A 184 -7.77 -4.26 -20.96
CA LEU A 184 -6.43 -4.84 -21.07
C LEU A 184 -6.41 -6.09 -21.97
N ALA A 185 -7.42 -6.95 -21.87
CA ALA A 185 -7.54 -8.14 -22.71
C ALA A 185 -7.73 -7.77 -24.18
N ALA A 186 -8.52 -6.74 -24.49
CA ALA A 186 -8.69 -6.21 -25.84
C ALA A 186 -7.36 -5.67 -26.40
N ALA A 187 -6.65 -4.86 -25.61
CA ALA A 187 -5.36 -4.29 -26.02
C ALA A 187 -4.30 -5.35 -26.26
N VAL A 188 -4.13 -6.30 -25.31
CA VAL A 188 -3.17 -7.40 -25.42
C VAL A 188 -3.59 -8.39 -26.51
N GLY A 189 -4.88 -8.61 -26.72
CA GLY A 189 -5.43 -9.51 -27.74
C GLY A 189 -5.10 -9.11 -29.18
N THR A 190 -4.77 -7.83 -29.42
CA THR A 190 -4.30 -7.36 -30.74
C THR A 190 -3.02 -8.08 -31.21
N ALA A 191 -2.24 -8.62 -30.28
CA ALA A 191 -1.02 -9.38 -30.54
C ALA A 191 -1.26 -10.80 -31.09
N LYS A 192 -2.51 -11.29 -31.10
CA LYS A 192 -2.91 -12.60 -31.66
C LYS A 192 -2.04 -13.78 -31.21
N GLY A 193 -1.54 -13.75 -29.96
CA GLY A 193 -0.74 -14.82 -29.37
C GLY A 193 0.79 -14.65 -29.49
N ASP A 194 1.27 -13.63 -30.22
CA ASP A 194 2.70 -13.30 -30.26
C ASP A 194 3.15 -12.72 -28.92
N LYS A 195 4.09 -13.41 -28.25
CA LYS A 195 4.53 -13.05 -26.90
C LYS A 195 5.32 -11.75 -26.81
N ALA A 196 6.04 -11.38 -27.87
CA ALA A 196 6.75 -10.11 -27.88
C ALA A 196 5.77 -8.94 -28.04
N LEU A 197 4.77 -9.11 -28.91
CA LEU A 197 3.72 -8.10 -29.10
C LEU A 197 2.76 -8.00 -27.91
N GLU A 198 2.44 -9.12 -27.24
CA GLU A 198 1.67 -9.11 -25.98
C GLU A 198 2.40 -8.34 -24.89
N ALA A 199 3.72 -8.58 -24.72
CA ALA A 199 4.54 -7.86 -23.76
C ALA A 199 4.62 -6.36 -24.09
N ALA A 200 4.83 -6.01 -25.36
CA ALA A 200 4.84 -4.61 -25.80
C ALA A 200 3.46 -3.92 -25.63
N ALA A 201 2.36 -4.65 -25.81
CA ALA A 201 1.01 -4.13 -25.51
C ALA A 201 0.82 -3.91 -24.01
N TRP A 202 1.23 -4.87 -23.17
CA TRP A 202 1.21 -4.74 -21.72
C TRP A 202 1.99 -3.52 -21.22
N ASP A 203 3.19 -3.29 -21.75
CA ASP A 203 4.03 -2.14 -21.38
C ASP A 203 3.43 -0.80 -21.84
N ARG A 204 2.78 -0.78 -23.01
CA ARG A 204 2.04 0.42 -23.48
C ARG A 204 0.86 0.74 -22.57
N GLU A 205 0.17 -0.28 -22.07
CA GLU A 205 -0.99 -0.16 -21.19
C GLU A 205 -0.64 -0.09 -19.70
N TRP A 206 0.60 0.28 -19.34
CA TRP A 206 1.09 0.30 -17.96
C TRP A 206 0.15 1.05 -16.99
N ARG A 207 -0.51 2.12 -17.44
CA ARG A 207 -1.49 2.85 -16.62
C ARG A 207 -2.69 1.98 -16.25
N GLY A 208 -3.27 1.27 -17.22
CA GLY A 208 -4.37 0.34 -17.01
C GLY A 208 -3.96 -0.82 -16.10
N VAL A 209 -2.72 -1.28 -16.25
CA VAL A 209 -2.15 -2.33 -15.39
C VAL A 209 -2.09 -1.89 -13.91
N TYR A 210 -1.55 -0.69 -13.63
CA TYR A 210 -1.53 -0.20 -12.24
C TYR A 210 -2.91 0.20 -11.72
N ALA A 211 -3.81 0.68 -12.59
CA ALA A 211 -5.20 0.92 -12.22
C ALA A 211 -5.90 -0.38 -11.79
N LEU A 212 -5.68 -1.48 -12.51
CA LEU A 212 -6.21 -2.80 -12.14
C LEU A 212 -5.65 -3.27 -10.79
N ALA A 213 -4.33 -3.15 -10.59
CA ALA A 213 -3.71 -3.47 -9.31
C ALA A 213 -4.30 -2.63 -8.16
N GLU A 214 -4.56 -1.35 -8.40
CA GLU A 214 -5.17 -0.48 -7.39
C GLU A 214 -6.63 -0.81 -7.10
N SER A 215 -7.41 -1.18 -8.10
CA SER A 215 -8.79 -1.63 -7.89
C SER A 215 -8.83 -2.89 -6.99
N ILE A 216 -7.93 -3.86 -7.23
CA ILE A 216 -7.78 -5.06 -6.39
C ILE A 216 -7.42 -4.68 -4.95
N MET A 217 -6.41 -3.81 -4.78
CA MET A 217 -5.99 -3.37 -3.44
C MET A 217 -7.12 -2.62 -2.71
N ARG A 218 -7.88 -1.79 -3.42
CA ARG A 218 -9.01 -1.05 -2.83
C ARG A 218 -10.11 -2.01 -2.35
N ARG A 219 -10.55 -2.94 -3.19
CA ARG A 219 -11.55 -3.95 -2.82
C ARG A 219 -11.12 -4.75 -1.60
N THR A 220 -9.85 -5.15 -1.54
CA THR A 220 -9.36 -5.96 -0.41
C THR A 220 -9.16 -5.15 0.87
N LEU A 221 -8.92 -3.84 0.80
CA LEU A 221 -8.84 -2.95 1.96
C LEU A 221 -10.22 -2.60 2.53
N GLU A 222 -11.24 -2.51 1.69
CA GLU A 222 -12.61 -2.27 2.14
C GLU A 222 -13.08 -3.45 3.01
N PRO A 223 -13.58 -3.19 4.23
CA PRO A 223 -14.12 -4.25 5.07
C PRO A 223 -15.20 -4.94 4.27
N HIS A 224 -14.97 -6.21 3.92
CA HIS A 224 -16.04 -7.04 3.38
C HIS A 224 -17.11 -7.03 4.46
N GLY A 225 -18.25 -6.40 4.19
CA GLY A 225 -19.42 -6.47 5.05
C GLY A 225 -19.67 -7.95 5.34
N ARG A 226 -19.34 -8.36 6.56
CA ARG A 226 -19.83 -9.60 7.15
C ARG A 226 -21.01 -9.22 8.01
#